data_AF-A0A7Y8CP31-F1
#
_entry.id   AF-A0A7Y8CP31-F1
#
_cell.length_a   1.000
_cell.length_b   1.000
_cell.length_c   1.000
_cell.angle_alpha   90.00
_cell.angle_beta   90.00
_cell.angle_gamma   90.00
#
_symmetry.space_group_name_H-M   'P 1'
#
loop_
_entity.id
_entity.type
_entity.pdbx_description
1 polymer ?
#
loop_
_entity_poly.entity_id
_entity_poly.type
_entity_poly.pdbx_seq_one_letter_code
_entity_poly.pdbx_strand_id
1 'polypeptide(L)' 'MTLTDAVLILLLAARIHGTDEAVRASAKSCVKKLPRAKRDLIYNVINSRSPMELVAFLAENLQD' A
#
# COMPACT_ATOMS: atom_id res chain seq x y z
N MET A 1 -11.11 1.82 8.55
CA MET A 1 -10.34 1.49 7.34
C MET A 1 -10.03 0.01 7.36
N THR A 2 -10.33 -0.68 6.28
CA THR A 2 -10.02 -2.10 6.06
C THR A 2 -8.65 -2.24 5.38
N LEU A 3 -8.15 -3.48 5.26
CA LEU A 3 -6.93 -3.75 4.50
C LEU A 3 -7.16 -3.46 3.01
N THR A 4 -8.34 -3.82 2.49
CA THR A 4 -8.76 -3.54 1.12
C THR A 4 -8.76 -2.05 0.82
N ASP A 5 -9.30 -1.21 1.72
CA ASP A 5 -9.25 0.26 1.56
C ASP A 5 -7.82 0.76 1.42
N ALA A 6 -6.89 0.22 2.24
CA ALA A 6 -5.48 0.60 2.19
C ALA A 6 -4.85 0.20 0.85
N VAL A 7 -5.10 -1.02 0.37
CA VAL A 7 -4.58 -1.50 -0.92
C VAL A 7 -5.12 -0.65 -2.07
N LEU A 8 -6.41 -0.31 -2.08
CA LEU A 8 -7.00 0.57 -3.08
C LEU A 8 -6.36 1.97 -3.08
N ILE A 9 -6.11 2.56 -1.91
CA ILE A 9 -5.42 3.85 -1.78
C ILE A 9 -3.99 3.76 -2.35
N LEU A 10 -3.26 2.68 -2.08
CA LEU A 10 -1.91 2.49 -2.60
C LEU A 10 -1.89 2.34 -4.11
N LEU A 11 -2.83 1.57 -4.67
CA LEU A 11 -2.98 1.40 -6.11
C LEU A 11 -3.33 2.73 -6.80
N LEU A 12 -4.23 3.52 -6.19
CA LEU A 12 -4.58 4.84 -6.70
C LEU A 12 -3.38 5.80 -6.65
N ALA A 13 -2.62 5.79 -5.56
CA ALA A 13 -1.40 6.60 -5.45
C ALA A 13 -0.36 6.22 -6.51
N ALA A 14 -0.16 4.91 -6.75
CA ALA A 14 0.73 4.42 -7.80
C ALA A 14 0.26 4.88 -9.19
N ARG A 15 -1.05 4.84 -9.47
CA ARG A 15 -1.62 5.26 -10.77
C ARG A 15 -1.58 6.77 -11.01
N ILE A 16 -1.87 7.58 -9.99
CA ILE A 16 -1.92 9.04 -10.13
C ILE A 16 -0.52 9.64 -10.17
N HIS A 17 0.37 9.19 -9.28
CA HIS A 17 1.68 9.83 -9.11
C HIS A 17 2.82 9.10 -9.82
N GLY A 18 2.71 7.78 -10.02
CA GLY A 18 3.72 7.01 -10.75
C GLY A 18 5.10 6.97 -10.09
N THR A 19 5.20 7.19 -8.77
CA THR A 19 6.47 7.19 -8.03
C THR A 19 6.41 6.37 -6.74
N ASP A 20 7.55 5.79 -6.38
CA ASP A 20 7.74 5.04 -5.15
C ASP A 20 7.56 5.90 -3.89
N GLU A 21 7.97 7.17 -3.95
CA GLU A 21 7.82 8.13 -2.84
C GLU A 21 6.34 8.37 -2.54
N ALA A 22 5.50 8.55 -3.56
CA ALA A 22 4.08 8.78 -3.39
C ALA A 22 3.38 7.55 -2.77
N VAL A 23 3.72 6.35 -3.26
CA VAL A 23 3.20 5.09 -2.68
C VAL A 23 3.63 4.95 -1.22
N ARG A 24 4.90 5.24 -0.90
CA ARG A 24 5.43 5.18 0.48
C ARG A 24 4.77 6.20 1.40
N ALA A 25 4.53 7.42 0.92
CA ALA A 25 3.83 8.46 1.66
C ALA A 25 2.38 8.04 1.98
N SER A 26 1.68 7.51 0.98
CA SER A 26 0.33 6.95 1.14
C SER A 26 0.29 5.77 2.12
N ALA A 27 1.27 4.87 2.06
CA ALA A 27 1.41 3.74 2.99
C ALA A 27 1.60 4.21 4.44
N LYS A 28 2.46 5.21 4.67
CA LYS A 28 2.66 5.84 5.99
C LYS A 28 1.38 6.51 6.54
N SER A 29 0.51 7.02 5.66
CA SER A 29 -0.79 7.56 6.05
C SER A 29 -1.78 6.44 6.42
N CYS A 30 -1.81 5.37 5.61
CA CYS A 30 -2.68 4.22 5.78
C CYS A 30 -2.38 3.44 7.07
N VAL A 31 -1.11 3.18 7.38
CA VAL A 31 -0.72 2.33 8.52
C VAL A 31 -1.24 2.87 9.86
N LYS A 32 -1.35 4.20 9.99
CA LYS A 32 -1.88 4.88 11.19
C LYS A 32 -3.38 4.64 11.39
N LYS A 33 -4.11 4.35 10.31
CA LYS A 33 -5.57 4.18 10.27
C LYS A 33 -6.01 2.71 10.33
N LEU A 34 -5.07 1.76 10.30
CA LEU A 34 -5.36 0.33 10.40
C LEU A 34 -5.31 -0.20 11.84
N PRO A 35 -6.12 -1.22 12.17
CA PRO A 35 -5.91 -2.04 13.36
C PRO A 35 -4.51 -2.65 13.36
N ARG A 36 -3.87 -2.76 14.53
CA ARG A 36 -2.47 -3.20 14.66
C ARG A 36 -2.21 -4.54 13.96
N ALA A 37 -3.13 -5.50 14.08
CA ALA A 37 -3.03 -6.83 13.47
C ALA A 37 -3.00 -6.82 11.92
N LYS A 38 -3.36 -5.72 11.26
CA LYS A 38 -3.40 -5.61 9.80
C LYS A 38 -2.28 -4.72 9.22
N ARG A 39 -1.31 -4.29 10.05
CA ARG A 39 -0.28 -3.32 9.64
C ARG A 39 0.91 -3.96 8.93
N ASP A 40 1.17 -5.25 9.13
CA ASP A 40 2.38 -5.91 8.63
C ASP A 40 2.54 -5.76 7.12
N LEU A 41 1.47 -5.97 6.36
CA LEU A 41 1.48 -5.79 4.90
C LEU A 41 1.88 -4.36 4.50
N ILE A 42 1.34 -3.36 5.20
CA ILE A 42 1.64 -1.95 4.89
C ILE A 42 3.08 -1.60 5.28
N TYR A 43 3.61 -2.18 6.37
CA TYR A 43 5.03 -2.01 6.71
C TYR A 43 5.96 -2.61 5.65
N ASN A 44 5.58 -3.74 5.03
CA ASN A 44 6.34 -4.28 3.91
C ASN A 44 6.41 -3.29 2.73
N VAL A 45 5.29 -2.63 2.40
CA VAL A 45 5.28 -1.55 1.38
C VAL A 45 6.13 -0.35 1.81
N ILE A 46 6.02 0.09 3.07
CA ILE A 46 6.80 1.23 3.59
C ILE A 46 8.30 0.96 3.56
N ASN A 47 8.74 -0.28 3.79
CA ASN A 47 10.15 -0.66 3.88
C ASN A 47 10.72 -1.20 2.55
N SER A 48 9.87 -1.45 1.55
CA SER A 48 10.30 -1.94 0.24
C SER A 48 11.27 -0.97 -0.44
N ARG A 49 12.19 -1.52 -1.25
CA ARG A 49 13.04 -0.75 -2.16
C ARG A 49 12.26 -0.31 -3.41
N SER A 50 11.27 -1.12 -3.83
CA SER A 50 10.35 -0.84 -4.93
C SER A 50 8.88 -0.95 -4.48
N PRO A 51 8.35 0.03 -3.72
CA PRO A 51 6.94 0.08 -3.30
C PRO A 51 5.93 -0.09 -4.44
N MET A 52 6.19 0.48 -5.63
CA MET A 52 5.30 0.37 -6.78
C MET A 52 5.17 -1.06 -7.29
N GLU A 53 6.28 -1.77 -7.46
CA GLU A 53 6.28 -3.17 -7.90
C GLU A 53 5.54 -4.07 -6.90
N LEU A 54 5.80 -3.86 -5.60
CA LEU A 54 5.12 -4.62 -4.56
C LEU A 54 3.61 -4.35 -4.57
N VAL A 55 3.19 -3.09 -4.74
CA VAL A 55 1.75 -2.76 -4.82
C VAL A 55 1.11 -3.34 -6.09
N ALA A 56 1.81 -3.36 -7.22
CA ALA A 56 1.33 -4.03 -8.43
C ALA A 56 1.14 -5.54 -8.20
N PHE A 57 2.12 -6.20 -7.59
CA PHE A 57 2.02 -7.60 -7.20
C PHE A 57 0.83 -7.87 -6.25
N LEU A 58 0.59 -6.99 -5.28
CA LEU A 58 -0.55 -7.11 -4.37
C LEU A 58 -1.90 -6.96 -5.10
N ALA A 59 -1.98 -6.13 -6.13
CA ALA A 59 -3.17 -6.04 -6.98
C ALA A 59 -3.43 -7.33 -7.76
N GLU A 60 -2.40 -7.93 -8.33
CA GLU A 60 -2.51 -9.18 -9.08
C GLU A 60 -2.98 -10.36 -8.21
N ASN A 61 -2.73 -10.29 -6.90
CA ASN A 61 -3.04 -11.36 -5.94
C ASN A 61 -4.20 -11.00 -4.99
N LEU A 62 -4.98 -9.96 -5.30
CA LEU A 62 -6.18 -9.62 -4.54
C LEU A 62 -7.27 -10.64 -4.90
N GLN A 63 -7.45 -11.67 -4.07
CA GLN A 63 -8.57 -12.61 -4.18
C GLN A 63 -9.82 -11.96 -3.56
N ASP A 64 -10.96 -12.08 -4.25
CA ASP A 64 -12.29 -11.59 -3.83
C ASP A 64 -12.74 -12.17 -2.48
#